data_AF-W6LDK2-F1
#
_entry.id   AF-W6LDK2-F1
#
_cell.length_a   1.000
_cell.length_b   1.000
_cell.length_c   1.000
_cell.angle_alpha   90.00
_cell.angle_beta   90.00
_cell.angle_gamma   90.00
#
_symmetry.space_group_name_H-M   'P 1'
#
loop_
_entity.id
_entity.type
_entity.pdbx_description
1 polymer ?
#
loop_
_entity_poly.entity_id
_entity_poly.type
_entity_poly.pdbx_seq_one_letter_code
_entity_poly.pdbx_strand_id
1 'polypeptide(L)'
;MPNPLTGLRVSALTAANVLLALLVGTPLIAAGHRCVFDELQRLQLATGTSAVPEVGDRGAPPRQGAEQHGSFTAPDPWEPIRISVFTKDLDDSSRYCTQPGEMKPDFFGSMLKCNSDNVLTDEKKRILREVIVPNAVQMHEDRLLVQPLRDNICVQHFTDDVCSQFTIPQSHHTTGVPDTDFVLYVAAGPTEPGNFAWSITCQFDTNDRPLVGVADIGSVVTTNIIPSTPILVHEILHALGFNIETFQSRGMIIDVSVRGKKKVLS
;
A
#
# COMPACT_ATOMS: atom_id res chain seq x y z
N MET A 1 20.98 -66.91 -15.34
CA MET A 1 20.90 -65.63 -16.07
C MET A 1 19.66 -64.89 -15.59
N PRO A 2 19.77 -63.72 -14.94
CA PRO A 2 18.59 -62.95 -14.54
C PRO A 2 17.92 -62.33 -15.77
N ASN A 3 16.58 -62.42 -15.83
CA ASN A 3 15.78 -61.88 -16.94
C ASN A 3 15.96 -60.35 -17.06
N PRO A 4 16.32 -59.81 -18.25
CA PRO A 4 16.56 -58.37 -18.44
C PRO A 4 15.28 -57.51 -18.37
N LEU A 5 14.09 -58.13 -18.39
CA LEU A 5 12.80 -57.44 -18.39
C LEU A 5 12.31 -57.01 -17.00
N THR A 6 12.84 -57.59 -15.91
CA THR A 6 12.48 -57.21 -14.54
C THR A 6 13.28 -55.99 -14.04
N GLY A 7 14.52 -55.81 -14.50
CA GLY A 7 15.37 -54.66 -14.12
C GLY A 7 14.89 -53.32 -14.71
N LEU A 8 14.33 -53.33 -15.92
CA LEU A 8 13.80 -52.13 -16.58
C LEU A 8 12.51 -51.61 -15.92
N ARG A 9 11.63 -52.52 -15.46
CA ARG A 9 10.36 -52.14 -14.82
C ARG A 9 10.58 -51.52 -13.43
N VAL A 10 11.53 -52.04 -12.65
CA VAL A 10 11.85 -51.48 -11.32
C VAL A 10 12.53 -50.11 -11.43
N SER A 11 13.33 -49.88 -12.49
CA SER A 11 13.96 -48.58 -12.76
C SER A 11 12.96 -47.51 -13.23
N ALA A 12 11.92 -47.90 -13.99
CA ALA A 12 10.89 -46.97 -14.43
C ALA A 12 9.92 -46.54 -13.30
N LEU A 13 9.57 -47.47 -12.39
CA LEU A 13 8.72 -47.19 -11.23
C LEU A 13 9.41 -46.33 -10.17
N THR A 14 10.72 -46.49 -10.00
CA THR A 14 11.51 -45.63 -9.09
C THR A 14 11.73 -44.24 -9.67
N ALA A 15 12.01 -44.11 -10.97
CA ALA A 15 12.11 -42.81 -11.64
C ALA A 15 10.78 -42.03 -11.65
N ALA A 16 9.64 -42.70 -11.86
CA ALA A 16 8.32 -42.05 -11.84
C ALA A 16 7.94 -41.53 -10.44
N ASN A 17 8.29 -42.25 -9.38
CA ASN A 17 8.03 -41.82 -8.00
C ASN A 17 8.94 -40.65 -7.57
N VAL A 18 10.19 -40.61 -8.04
CA VAL A 18 11.09 -39.46 -7.81
C VAL A 18 10.61 -38.23 -8.58
N LEU A 19 10.13 -38.40 -9.82
CA LEU A 19 9.56 -37.31 -10.61
C LEU A 19 8.25 -36.80 -10.02
N LEU A 20 7.40 -37.68 -9.48
CA LEU A 20 6.17 -37.28 -8.80
C LEU A 20 6.47 -36.55 -7.49
N ALA A 21 7.48 -36.96 -6.73
CA ALA A 21 7.94 -36.24 -5.54
C ALA A 21 8.58 -34.88 -5.85
N LEU A 22 9.11 -34.67 -7.06
CA LEU A 22 9.57 -33.37 -7.56
C LEU A 22 8.43 -32.50 -8.14
N LEU A 23 7.31 -33.10 -8.53
CA LEU A 23 6.11 -32.42 -9.06
C LEU A 23 5.07 -32.09 -7.98
N VAL A 24 5.08 -32.80 -6.85
CA VAL A 24 4.47 -32.28 -5.62
C VAL A 24 5.41 -31.20 -5.11
N GLY A 25 5.29 -30.01 -5.71
CA GLY A 25 6.01 -28.83 -5.28
C GLY A 25 5.96 -28.77 -3.76
N THR A 26 7.14 -28.61 -3.14
CA THR A 26 7.23 -28.17 -1.76
C THR A 26 6.14 -27.14 -1.56
N PRO A 27 5.21 -27.30 -0.62
CA PRO A 27 4.21 -26.28 -0.39
C PRO A 27 5.01 -25.01 -0.19
N LEU A 28 4.87 -24.06 -1.13
CA LEU A 28 5.26 -22.70 -0.87
C LEU A 28 4.40 -22.33 0.31
N ILE A 29 4.97 -22.44 1.51
CA ILE A 29 4.46 -21.73 2.66
C ILE A 29 4.66 -20.29 2.22
N ALA A 30 3.61 -19.71 1.64
CA ALA A 30 3.50 -18.28 1.54
C ALA A 30 3.55 -17.83 3.01
N ALA A 31 4.75 -17.48 3.48
CA ALA A 31 4.90 -16.63 4.63
C ALA A 31 4.22 -15.33 4.20
N GLY A 32 2.92 -15.25 4.49
CA GLY A 32 2.06 -14.20 3.99
C GLY A 32 2.44 -12.90 4.66
N HIS A 33 2.47 -11.82 3.89
CA HIS A 33 2.40 -10.51 4.46
C HIS A 33 1.04 -10.35 5.16
N ARG A 34 1.06 -10.13 6.49
CA ARG A 34 -0.13 -9.70 7.23
C ARG A 34 -0.34 -8.22 6.93
N CYS A 35 -1.34 -7.92 6.11
CA CYS A 35 -1.81 -6.56 5.89
C CYS A 35 -2.51 -6.06 7.17
N VAL A 36 -2.11 -4.87 7.62
CA VAL A 36 -2.65 -4.20 8.82
C VAL A 36 -3.31 -2.86 8.51
N PHE A 37 -3.45 -2.51 7.22
CA PHE A 37 -3.98 -1.23 6.76
C PHE A 37 -5.27 -0.80 7.47
N ASP A 38 -6.30 -1.64 7.41
CA ASP A 38 -7.66 -1.30 7.89
C ASP A 38 -7.67 -1.02 9.41
N GLU A 39 -6.75 -1.63 10.17
CA GLU A 39 -6.61 -1.37 11.60
C GLU A 39 -5.99 0.01 11.84
N LEU A 40 -4.97 0.35 11.04
CA LEU A 40 -4.24 1.63 11.12
C LEU A 40 -5.09 2.81 10.66
N GLN A 41 -5.85 2.64 9.58
CA GLN A 41 -6.74 3.67 9.09
C GLN A 41 -7.84 3.98 10.12
N ARG A 42 -8.38 2.97 10.82
CA ARG A 42 -9.30 3.18 11.93
C ARG A 42 -8.66 3.90 13.11
N LEU A 43 -7.42 3.55 13.47
CA LEU A 43 -6.69 4.25 14.54
C LEU A 43 -6.50 5.74 14.21
N GLN A 44 -6.07 6.04 12.98
CA GLN A 44 -5.93 7.41 12.47
C GLN A 44 -7.26 8.18 12.47
N LEU A 45 -8.37 7.54 12.11
CA LEU A 45 -9.70 8.17 12.15
C LEU A 45 -10.18 8.40 13.59
N ALA A 46 -9.91 7.46 14.50
CA ALA A 46 -10.32 7.52 15.90
C ALA A 46 -9.60 8.62 16.70
N THR A 47 -8.38 9.00 16.31
CA THR A 47 -7.65 10.13 16.91
C THR A 47 -8.22 11.51 16.55
N GLY A 48 -9.28 11.58 15.73
CA GLY A 48 -9.92 12.84 15.36
C GLY A 48 -9.09 13.72 14.43
N THR A 49 -8.00 13.18 13.88
CA THR A 49 -6.99 13.85 13.06
C THR A 49 -7.24 13.70 11.56
N SER A 50 -8.30 12.99 11.17
CA SER A 50 -8.79 13.02 9.79
C SER A 50 -9.77 14.17 9.62
N ALA A 51 -9.41 15.13 8.76
CA ALA A 51 -10.36 16.07 8.19
C ALA A 51 -11.30 15.33 7.23
N VAL A 52 -12.20 14.50 7.75
CA VAL A 52 -13.41 14.10 7.04
C VAL A 52 -14.38 15.28 7.19
N PRO A 53 -14.76 15.99 6.13
CA PRO A 53 -15.84 16.95 6.23
C PRO A 53 -17.10 16.18 6.69
N GLU A 54 -17.74 16.64 7.77
CA GLU A 54 -19.07 16.15 8.14
C GLU A 54 -19.99 16.24 6.92
N VAL A 55 -20.39 15.10 6.36
CA VAL A 55 -21.38 15.05 5.29
C VAL A 55 -22.72 15.43 5.90
N GLY A 56 -23.11 16.68 5.68
CA GLY A 56 -24.48 17.12 5.91
C GLY A 56 -25.46 16.23 5.14
N ASP A 57 -26.48 15.75 5.84
CA ASP A 57 -27.56 14.90 5.35
C ASP A 57 -28.11 15.43 4.01
N ARG A 58 -27.77 14.76 2.90
CA ARG A 58 -28.35 15.07 1.59
C ARG A 58 -29.75 14.50 1.54
N GLY A 59 -30.68 15.26 2.11
CA GLY A 59 -32.11 15.10 1.91
C GLY A 59 -32.46 15.05 0.41
N ALA A 60 -33.53 14.31 0.11
CA ALA A 60 -33.99 13.99 -1.24
C ALA A 60 -34.07 15.21 -2.19
N PRO A 61 -33.80 15.02 -3.51
CA PRO A 61 -33.74 16.13 -4.45
C PRO A 61 -35.11 16.79 -4.67
N PRO A 62 -35.22 18.13 -4.64
CA PRO A 62 -36.40 18.82 -5.13
C PRO A 62 -36.44 18.75 -6.66
N ARG A 63 -37.59 18.33 -7.19
CA ARG A 63 -37.94 18.56 -8.60
C ARG A 63 -38.26 20.05 -8.78
N GLN A 64 -37.57 20.73 -9.70
CA GLN A 64 -38.10 21.58 -10.77
C GLN A 64 -37.07 22.61 -11.29
N GLY A 65 -36.86 22.61 -12.61
CA GLY A 65 -37.13 23.77 -13.47
C GLY A 65 -36.10 24.91 -13.60
N ALA A 66 -35.84 25.23 -14.88
CA ALA A 66 -35.31 26.48 -15.44
C ALA A 66 -33.78 26.59 -15.63
N GLU A 67 -33.45 26.82 -16.90
CA GLU A 67 -32.14 26.94 -17.51
C GLU A 67 -31.36 28.16 -17.00
N GLN A 68 -30.10 27.95 -16.63
CA GLN A 68 -29.04 28.92 -16.90
C GLN A 68 -27.96 28.20 -17.70
N HIS A 69 -27.74 28.67 -18.93
CA HIS A 69 -26.61 28.33 -19.77
C HIS A 69 -25.31 28.80 -19.10
N GLY A 70 -24.82 28.04 -18.12
CA GLY A 70 -23.40 27.96 -17.82
C GLY A 70 -22.77 27.05 -18.88
N SER A 71 -21.71 27.51 -19.53
CA SER A 71 -20.89 26.67 -20.39
C SER A 71 -20.45 25.44 -19.59
N PHE A 72 -21.09 24.30 -19.81
CA PHE A 72 -20.61 23.02 -19.32
C PHE A 72 -19.30 22.76 -20.06
N THR A 73 -18.18 23.19 -19.48
CA THR A 73 -16.87 22.67 -19.86
C THR A 73 -16.97 21.15 -19.79
N ALA A 74 -16.73 20.47 -20.91
CA ALA A 74 -16.70 19.03 -20.94
C ALA A 74 -15.76 18.54 -19.81
N PRO A 75 -16.13 17.47 -19.08
CA PRO A 75 -15.27 16.93 -18.04
C PRO A 75 -13.89 16.65 -18.64
N ASP A 76 -12.84 17.05 -17.93
CA ASP A 76 -11.46 16.81 -18.35
C ASP A 76 -11.27 15.32 -18.70
N PRO A 77 -10.50 15.02 -19.75
CA PRO A 77 -10.27 13.65 -20.18
C PRO A 77 -9.61 12.84 -19.06
N TRP A 78 -9.89 11.55 -19.05
CA TRP A 78 -9.25 10.61 -18.15
C TRP A 78 -7.85 10.27 -18.68
N GLU A 79 -6.83 10.43 -17.83
CA GLU A 79 -5.42 10.20 -18.16
C GLU A 79 -4.78 9.29 -17.10
N PRO A 80 -3.67 8.60 -17.40
CA PRO A 80 -2.92 7.83 -16.41
C PRO A 80 -2.62 8.66 -15.16
N ILE A 81 -2.82 8.08 -13.97
CA ILE A 81 -2.50 8.73 -12.71
C ILE A 81 -1.00 9.08 -12.66
N ARG A 82 -0.67 10.27 -12.15
CA ARG A 82 0.71 10.69 -11.86
C ARG A 82 0.98 10.57 -10.37
N ILE A 83 1.95 9.74 -9.98
CA ILE A 83 2.28 9.51 -8.56
C ILE A 83 3.69 10.01 -8.26
N SER A 84 3.80 11.04 -7.42
CA SER A 84 5.10 11.53 -6.92
C SER A 84 5.48 10.81 -5.62
N VAL A 85 6.64 10.16 -5.61
CA VAL A 85 7.13 9.42 -4.43
C VAL A 85 8.36 10.09 -3.83
N PHE A 86 8.36 10.24 -2.50
CA PHE A 86 9.47 10.83 -1.74
C PHE A 86 9.99 9.86 -0.68
N THR A 87 11.31 9.66 -0.63
CA THR A 87 11.97 8.66 0.22
C THR A 87 12.98 9.28 1.18
N LYS A 88 12.67 10.48 1.70
CA LYS A 88 13.62 11.27 2.50
C LYS A 88 14.03 10.56 3.79
N ASP A 89 13.13 9.78 4.38
CA ASP A 89 13.42 8.97 5.57
C ASP A 89 14.50 7.89 5.35
N LEU A 90 14.78 7.49 4.10
CA LEU A 90 15.83 6.51 3.78
C LEU A 90 17.25 7.13 3.83
N ASP A 91 17.35 8.45 3.85
CA ASP A 91 18.63 9.18 3.95
C ASP A 91 19.00 9.53 5.39
N ASP A 92 18.06 9.41 6.34
CA ASP A 92 18.29 9.71 7.74
C ASP A 92 18.49 8.41 8.54
N SER A 93 19.72 8.13 8.95
CA SER A 93 20.07 6.93 9.72
C SER A 93 19.36 6.85 11.08
N SER A 94 18.77 7.93 11.59
CA SER A 94 17.93 7.86 12.80
C SER A 94 16.59 7.15 12.56
N ARG A 95 16.19 6.98 11.30
CA ARG A 95 14.84 6.57 10.90
C ARG A 95 14.71 5.14 10.36
N TYR A 96 15.83 4.47 10.07
CA TYR A 96 15.84 3.07 9.63
C TYR A 96 16.88 2.26 10.42
N CYS A 97 16.72 0.93 10.40
CA CYS A 97 17.63 0.02 11.09
C CYS A 97 18.96 -0.11 10.35
N THR A 98 20.07 0.21 11.02
CA THR A 98 21.43 0.01 10.48
C THR A 98 22.07 -1.28 10.99
N GLN A 99 21.64 -1.75 12.16
CA GLN A 99 22.09 -3.01 12.74
C GLN A 99 21.01 -3.60 13.67
N PRO A 100 21.05 -4.92 13.96
CA PRO A 100 20.11 -5.54 14.87
C PRO A 100 20.24 -4.99 16.30
N GLY A 101 19.12 -4.86 16.99
CA GLY A 101 19.05 -4.43 18.39
C GLY A 101 18.87 -2.94 18.62
N GLU A 102 19.01 -2.10 17.58
CA GLU A 102 18.67 -0.67 17.66
C GLU A 102 17.18 -0.45 17.90
N MET A 103 16.82 0.69 18.48
CA MET A 103 15.44 1.18 18.49
C MET A 103 15.29 2.23 17.39
N LYS A 104 14.31 2.04 16.51
CA LYS A 104 14.00 2.96 15.40
C LYS A 104 12.48 3.19 15.35
N PRO A 105 12.02 4.33 14.80
CA PRO A 105 10.60 4.59 14.67
C PRO A 105 9.95 3.52 13.80
N ASP A 106 8.82 2.98 14.26
CA ASP A 106 7.97 2.09 13.45
C ASP A 106 7.04 2.87 12.51
N PHE A 107 7.16 4.21 12.51
CA PHE A 107 6.33 5.16 11.81
C PHE A 107 4.84 5.14 12.22
N PHE A 108 4.51 4.50 13.34
CA PHE A 108 3.19 4.55 14.01
C PHE A 108 3.17 5.40 15.29
N GLY A 109 4.22 6.20 15.52
CA GLY A 109 4.38 6.98 16.74
C GLY A 109 5.00 6.19 17.90
N SER A 110 5.54 4.99 17.62
CA SER A 110 6.29 4.20 18.59
C SER A 110 7.70 3.90 18.07
N MET A 111 8.46 3.16 18.88
CA MET A 111 9.81 2.70 18.57
C MET A 111 9.83 1.18 18.63
N LEU A 112 10.34 0.54 17.58
CA LEU A 112 10.48 -0.91 17.53
C LEU A 112 11.96 -1.31 17.51
N LYS A 113 12.25 -2.47 18.11
CA LYS A 113 13.59 -3.04 18.14
C LYS A 113 13.89 -3.71 16.80
N CYS A 114 14.95 -3.26 16.15
CA CYS A 114 15.43 -3.81 14.89
C CYS A 114 15.84 -5.28 15.02
N ASN A 115 15.35 -6.13 14.12
CA ASN A 115 15.88 -7.47 13.89
C ASN A 115 16.77 -7.50 12.64
N SER A 116 17.32 -8.67 12.29
CA SER A 116 18.20 -8.84 11.11
C SER A 116 17.51 -8.49 9.79
N ASP A 117 16.21 -8.74 9.70
CA ASP A 117 15.46 -8.58 8.47
C ASP A 117 15.17 -7.10 8.20
N ASN A 118 15.00 -6.32 9.27
CA ASN A 118 14.80 -4.87 9.20
C ASN A 118 16.05 -4.08 8.80
N VAL A 119 17.26 -4.66 8.87
CA VAL A 119 18.49 -3.94 8.53
C VAL A 119 18.44 -3.49 7.06
N LEU A 120 18.48 -2.18 6.87
CA LEU A 120 18.39 -1.53 5.57
C LEU A 120 19.80 -1.19 5.06
N THR A 121 20.43 -2.18 4.43
CA THR A 121 21.73 -2.01 3.79
C THR A 121 21.67 -1.07 2.60
N ASP A 122 22.80 -0.53 2.17
CA ASP A 122 22.86 0.35 0.98
C ASP A 122 22.34 -0.35 -0.28
N GLU A 123 22.58 -1.65 -0.41
CA GLU A 123 22.02 -2.44 -1.52
C GLU A 123 20.49 -2.52 -1.45
N LYS A 124 19.92 -2.73 -0.26
CA LYS A 124 18.45 -2.72 -0.08
C LYS A 124 17.87 -1.33 -0.39
N LYS A 125 18.51 -0.23 0.05
CA LYS A 125 18.08 1.14 -0.28
C LYS A 125 18.10 1.39 -1.78
N ARG A 126 19.17 0.97 -2.44
CA ARG A 126 19.33 1.10 -3.89
C ARG A 126 18.22 0.36 -4.62
N ILE A 127 17.99 -0.91 -4.28
CA ILE A 127 16.91 -1.71 -4.88
C ILE A 127 15.54 -1.10 -4.59
N LEU A 128 15.31 -0.59 -3.37
CA LEU A 128 14.05 0.06 -3.01
C LEU A 128 13.77 1.28 -3.91
N ARG A 129 14.77 2.15 -4.11
CA ARG A 129 14.67 3.37 -4.92
C ARG A 129 14.63 3.14 -6.42
N GLU A 130 15.45 2.22 -6.92
CA GLU A 130 15.67 2.04 -8.37
C GLU A 130 14.76 0.98 -8.98
N VAL A 131 14.21 0.06 -8.17
CA VAL A 131 13.46 -1.09 -8.68
C VAL A 131 12.09 -1.20 -8.05
N ILE A 132 12.01 -1.30 -6.71
CA ILE A 132 10.74 -1.62 -6.04
C ILE A 132 9.74 -0.47 -6.16
N VAL A 133 10.13 0.75 -5.77
CA VAL A 133 9.26 1.93 -5.83
C VAL A 133 8.83 2.23 -7.28
N PRO A 134 9.74 2.35 -8.27
CA PRO A 134 9.35 2.65 -9.65
C PRO A 134 8.42 1.59 -10.25
N ASN A 135 8.71 0.31 -10.04
CA ASN A 135 7.85 -0.77 -10.56
C ASN A 135 6.48 -0.78 -9.91
N ALA A 136 6.39 -0.52 -8.59
CA ALA A 136 5.12 -0.48 -7.88
C ALA A 136 4.25 0.70 -8.33
N VAL A 137 4.87 1.87 -8.54
CA VAL A 137 4.20 3.05 -9.11
C VAL A 137 3.71 2.76 -10.53
N GLN A 138 4.59 2.30 -11.42
CA GLN A 138 4.25 2.00 -12.81
C GLN A 138 3.05 1.06 -12.92
N MET A 139 2.96 0.05 -12.05
CA MET A 139 1.83 -0.88 -12.05
C MET A 139 0.48 -0.18 -11.78
N HIS A 140 0.45 0.88 -10.98
CA HIS A 140 -0.75 1.69 -10.77
C HIS A 140 -0.98 2.69 -11.91
N GLU A 141 0.06 3.36 -12.39
CA GLU A 141 -0.03 4.30 -13.52
C GLU A 141 -0.55 3.61 -14.80
N ASP A 142 -0.16 2.35 -15.04
CA ASP A 142 -0.63 1.55 -16.18
C ASP A 142 -2.12 1.19 -16.13
N ARG A 143 -2.76 1.25 -14.95
CA ARG A 143 -4.09 0.66 -14.70
C ARG A 143 -5.13 1.68 -14.26
N LEU A 144 -4.70 2.77 -13.63
CA LEU A 144 -5.59 3.77 -13.06
C LEU A 144 -5.57 5.01 -13.93
N LEU A 145 -6.74 5.30 -14.50
CA LEU A 145 -6.99 6.60 -15.08
C LEU A 145 -7.62 7.50 -14.02
N VAL A 146 -7.28 8.79 -14.05
CA VAL A 146 -7.87 9.85 -13.22
C VAL A 146 -8.22 11.06 -14.08
N GLN A 147 -9.06 11.94 -13.55
CA GLN A 147 -9.11 13.32 -14.06
C GLN A 147 -7.93 14.08 -13.45
N PRO A 148 -6.96 14.57 -14.24
CA PRO A 148 -5.74 15.15 -13.68
C PRO A 148 -6.01 16.37 -12.81
N LEU A 149 -5.27 16.49 -11.71
CA LEU A 149 -5.23 17.73 -10.92
C LEU A 149 -4.49 18.82 -11.70
N ARG A 150 -5.04 20.03 -11.64
CA ARG A 150 -4.49 21.25 -12.27
C ARG A 150 -3.55 22.01 -11.34
N ASP A 151 -3.84 21.99 -10.04
CA ASP A 151 -3.10 22.69 -9.02
C ASP A 151 -2.08 21.77 -8.33
N ASN A 152 -1.07 22.38 -7.71
CA ASN A 152 -0.10 21.65 -6.90
C ASN A 152 -0.77 21.02 -5.67
N ILE A 153 -0.34 19.81 -5.30
CA ILE A 153 -0.76 19.20 -4.04
C ILE A 153 0.04 19.83 -2.90
N CYS A 154 -0.59 20.74 -2.16
CA CYS A 154 -0.07 21.23 -0.88
C CYS A 154 -0.38 20.23 0.23
N VAL A 155 0.68 19.73 0.88
CA VAL A 155 0.56 18.74 1.96
C VAL A 155 0.29 19.47 3.27
N GLN A 156 -0.72 19.02 4.01
CA GLN A 156 -1.07 19.61 5.29
C GLN A 156 0.03 19.38 6.34
N HIS A 157 0.06 20.25 7.34
CA HIS A 157 0.88 20.04 8.53
C HIS A 157 0.16 19.06 9.46
N PHE A 158 0.56 17.79 9.42
CA PHE A 158 0.04 16.76 10.30
C PHE A 158 0.61 16.94 11.71
N THR A 159 -0.22 16.72 12.74
CA THR A 159 0.15 16.84 14.15
C THR A 159 -0.44 15.68 14.95
N ASP A 160 0.38 15.06 15.80
CA ASP A 160 -0.04 14.01 16.74
C ASP A 160 -0.72 12.80 16.10
N ASP A 161 -0.28 12.41 14.89
CA ASP A 161 -0.87 11.31 14.13
C ASP A 161 0.19 10.45 13.38
N VAL A 162 -0.25 9.39 12.69
CA VAL A 162 0.66 8.50 11.96
C VAL A 162 1.35 9.23 10.79
N CYS A 163 0.64 10.12 10.11
CA CYS A 163 1.15 10.89 8.97
C CYS A 163 2.28 11.85 9.38
N SER A 164 2.22 12.40 10.59
CA SER A 164 3.23 13.29 11.17
C SER A 164 4.57 12.61 11.46
N GLN A 165 4.62 11.27 11.40
CA GLN A 165 5.86 10.51 11.59
C GLN A 165 6.78 10.54 10.35
N PHE A 166 6.29 10.99 9.19
CA PHE A 166 7.05 10.99 7.94
C PHE A 166 7.76 12.32 7.69
N THR A 167 8.94 12.25 7.07
CA THR A 167 9.70 13.47 6.79
C THR A 167 9.19 14.16 5.53
N ILE A 168 8.37 15.20 5.71
CA ILE A 168 7.82 16.01 4.61
C ILE A 168 8.70 17.25 4.37
N PRO A 169 9.18 17.49 3.13
CA PRO A 169 9.91 18.71 2.80
C PRO A 169 9.06 19.97 2.97
N GLN A 170 9.66 21.04 3.51
CA GLN A 170 8.96 22.32 3.74
C GLN A 170 8.34 22.93 2.48
N SER A 171 8.93 22.69 1.30
CA SER A 171 8.37 23.13 0.02
C SER A 171 7.02 22.48 -0.29
N HIS A 172 6.77 21.26 0.17
CA HIS A 172 5.53 20.53 -0.09
C HIS A 172 4.36 21.08 0.73
N HIS A 173 4.64 21.71 1.88
CA HIS A 173 3.65 22.43 2.67
C HIS A 173 3.33 23.83 2.13
N THR A 174 4.23 24.41 1.33
CA THR A 174 4.17 25.83 0.93
C THR A 174 3.85 26.00 -0.55
N THR A 175 4.77 25.58 -1.42
CA THR A 175 4.58 25.63 -2.88
C THR A 175 3.75 24.43 -3.39
N GLY A 176 3.77 23.33 -2.65
CA GLY A 176 3.14 22.07 -3.04
C GLY A 176 3.97 21.29 -4.05
N VAL A 177 3.53 20.07 -4.33
CA VAL A 177 4.12 19.19 -5.34
C VAL A 177 3.39 19.42 -6.67
N PRO A 178 4.07 19.87 -7.73
CA PRO A 178 3.45 20.11 -9.03
C PRO A 178 3.25 18.81 -9.81
N ASP A 179 2.46 18.88 -10.88
CA ASP A 179 2.32 17.85 -11.92
C ASP A 179 2.05 16.43 -11.39
N THR A 180 1.27 16.33 -10.32
CA THR A 180 0.99 15.06 -9.64
C THR A 180 -0.48 14.96 -9.26
N ASP A 181 -0.98 13.74 -9.24
CA ASP A 181 -2.35 13.39 -8.86
C ASP A 181 -2.44 12.77 -7.48
N PHE A 182 -1.30 12.27 -6.99
CA PHE A 182 -1.11 11.71 -5.66
C PHE A 182 0.33 11.88 -5.20
N VAL A 183 0.55 12.13 -3.91
CA VAL A 183 1.88 12.20 -3.29
C VAL A 183 2.02 11.07 -2.27
N LEU A 184 3.10 10.29 -2.39
CA LEU A 184 3.40 9.20 -1.48
C LEU A 184 4.75 9.45 -0.77
N TYR A 185 4.76 9.38 0.56
CA TYR A 185 6.01 9.35 1.33
C TYR A 185 6.31 7.92 1.75
N VAL A 186 7.52 7.44 1.45
CA VAL A 186 7.94 6.06 1.71
C VAL A 186 9.08 6.04 2.72
N ALA A 187 8.90 5.25 3.77
CA ALA A 187 9.87 4.96 4.80
C ALA A 187 10.29 3.48 4.81
N ALA A 188 11.27 3.14 5.66
CA ALA A 188 11.75 1.78 5.87
C ALA A 188 12.21 1.56 7.32
N GLY A 189 11.33 1.88 8.26
CA GLY A 189 11.49 1.61 9.69
C GLY A 189 11.21 0.14 10.03
N PRO A 190 11.56 -0.35 11.23
CA PRO A 190 11.25 -1.72 11.62
C PRO A 190 9.75 -1.99 11.73
N THR A 191 9.32 -3.16 11.22
CA THR A 191 7.94 -3.68 11.38
C THR A 191 7.88 -4.91 12.29
N GLU A 192 6.70 -5.16 12.86
CA GLU A 192 6.45 -6.39 13.62
C GLU A 192 6.64 -7.66 12.75
N PRO A 193 7.08 -8.79 13.32
CA PRO A 193 7.23 -10.04 12.59
C PRO A 193 5.95 -10.44 11.83
N GLY A 194 6.07 -10.69 10.52
CA GLY A 194 4.95 -11.04 9.63
C GLY A 194 4.29 -9.84 8.94
N ASN A 195 4.55 -8.61 9.39
CA ASN A 195 4.21 -7.38 8.69
C ASN A 195 5.45 -6.94 7.89
N PHE A 196 5.36 -6.88 6.57
CA PHE A 196 6.51 -6.50 5.71
C PHE A 196 6.43 -5.05 5.26
N ALA A 197 5.21 -4.53 5.16
CA ALA A 197 4.92 -3.15 4.83
C ALA A 197 3.57 -2.76 5.42
N TRP A 198 3.25 -1.48 5.34
CA TRP A 198 1.91 -0.96 5.58
C TRP A 198 1.82 0.41 4.91
N SER A 199 0.60 0.94 4.81
CA SER A 199 0.32 2.26 4.30
C SER A 199 -0.93 2.85 4.95
N ILE A 200 -1.14 4.15 4.81
CA ILE A 200 -2.42 4.82 5.11
C ILE A 200 -2.64 5.98 4.14
N THR A 201 -3.90 6.42 4.04
CA THR A 201 -4.21 7.70 3.38
C THR A 201 -4.17 8.82 4.41
N CYS A 202 -3.47 9.92 4.10
CA CYS A 202 -3.24 11.04 5.01
C CYS A 202 -4.06 12.29 4.67
N GLN A 203 -4.37 12.51 3.40
CA GLN A 203 -5.07 13.72 2.97
C GLN A 203 -5.98 13.42 1.78
N PHE A 204 -7.17 14.01 1.80
CA PHE A 204 -8.17 13.95 0.73
C PHE A 204 -8.48 15.36 0.20
N ASP A 205 -9.04 15.44 -1.01
CA ASP A 205 -9.70 16.64 -1.51
C ASP A 205 -11.15 16.74 -1.01
N THR A 206 -11.86 17.79 -1.41
CA THR A 206 -13.26 18.02 -1.01
C THR A 206 -14.27 17.02 -1.62
N ASN A 207 -13.83 16.17 -2.55
CA ASN A 207 -14.63 15.12 -3.19
C ASN A 207 -14.21 13.71 -2.73
N ASP A 208 -13.52 13.63 -1.58
CA ASP A 208 -13.00 12.39 -0.99
C ASP A 208 -12.02 11.65 -1.92
N ARG A 209 -11.30 12.37 -2.79
CA ARG A 209 -10.20 11.82 -3.58
C ARG A 209 -8.92 11.84 -2.75
N PRO A 210 -8.22 10.71 -2.58
CA PRO A 210 -6.91 10.66 -1.95
C PRO A 210 -5.90 11.56 -2.67
N LEU A 211 -5.19 12.39 -1.90
CA LEU A 211 -4.15 13.31 -2.40
C LEU A 211 -2.76 12.96 -1.85
N VAL A 212 -2.70 12.55 -0.58
CA VAL A 212 -1.44 12.23 0.10
C VAL A 212 -1.60 10.93 0.86
N GLY A 213 -0.61 10.05 0.71
CA GLY A 213 -0.49 8.85 1.52
C GLY A 213 0.93 8.65 2.00
N VAL A 214 1.08 7.70 2.92
CA VAL A 214 2.37 7.26 3.45
C VAL A 214 2.44 5.75 3.39
N ALA A 215 3.65 5.21 3.23
CA ALA A 215 3.91 3.79 3.30
C ALA A 215 5.26 3.53 3.99
N ASP A 216 5.34 2.44 4.74
CA ASP A 216 6.58 1.97 5.35
C ASP A 216 6.84 0.54 4.89
N ILE A 217 8.09 0.24 4.51
CA ILE A 217 8.55 -1.12 4.19
C ILE A 217 9.60 -1.53 5.19
N GLY A 218 9.18 -2.27 6.22
CA GLY A 218 10.08 -2.66 7.30
C GLY A 218 10.94 -3.89 7.04
N SER A 219 10.70 -4.62 5.96
CA SER A 219 11.64 -5.64 5.50
C SER A 219 11.68 -5.69 3.98
N VAL A 220 12.78 -5.18 3.42
CA VAL A 220 13.08 -5.28 2.00
C VAL A 220 13.62 -6.69 1.72
N VAL A 221 12.73 -7.56 1.23
CA VAL A 221 13.05 -8.94 0.84
C VAL A 221 13.09 -9.01 -0.68
N THR A 222 14.30 -9.24 -1.21
CA THR A 222 14.56 -9.28 -2.65
C THR A 222 14.55 -10.71 -3.22
N THR A 223 14.22 -11.70 -2.39
CA THR A 223 14.21 -13.12 -2.76
C THR A 223 12.84 -13.55 -3.31
N ASN A 224 12.83 -14.65 -4.08
CA ASN A 224 11.63 -15.20 -4.73
C ASN A 224 10.55 -15.73 -3.77
N ILE A 225 10.80 -15.74 -2.45
CA ILE A 225 9.84 -16.27 -1.47
C ILE A 225 8.75 -15.23 -1.18
N ILE A 226 9.14 -13.95 -1.07
CA ILE A 226 8.22 -12.82 -0.87
C ILE A 226 8.83 -11.59 -1.58
N PRO A 227 8.42 -11.28 -2.82
CA PRO A 227 8.92 -10.09 -3.49
C PRO A 227 8.34 -8.81 -2.86
N SER A 228 9.18 -7.85 -2.50
CA SER A 228 8.72 -6.55 -1.96
C SER A 228 7.91 -5.71 -2.96
N THR A 229 8.08 -5.88 -4.28
CA THR A 229 7.32 -5.10 -5.28
C THR A 229 5.80 -5.33 -5.22
N PRO A 230 5.27 -6.57 -5.30
CA PRO A 230 3.84 -6.81 -5.12
C PRO A 230 3.29 -6.34 -3.76
N ILE A 231 4.11 -6.40 -2.70
CA ILE A 231 3.72 -5.85 -1.40
C ILE A 231 3.56 -4.34 -1.50
N LEU A 232 4.54 -3.61 -2.03
CA LEU A 232 4.41 -2.17 -2.19
C LEU A 232 3.26 -1.79 -3.12
N VAL A 233 2.99 -2.57 -4.18
CA VAL A 233 1.81 -2.37 -5.03
C VAL A 233 0.53 -2.45 -4.20
N HIS A 234 0.42 -3.47 -3.34
CA HIS A 234 -0.71 -3.64 -2.43
C HIS A 234 -0.85 -2.46 -1.45
N GLU A 235 0.25 -1.99 -0.88
CA GLU A 235 0.23 -0.85 0.03
C GLU A 235 -0.12 0.47 -0.68
N ILE A 236 0.47 0.76 -1.84
CA ILE A 236 0.10 1.95 -2.62
C ILE A 236 -1.40 1.92 -2.96
N LEU A 237 -1.95 0.75 -3.27
CA LEU A 237 -3.38 0.61 -3.56
C LEU A 237 -4.24 1.04 -2.37
N HIS A 238 -3.85 0.67 -1.15
CA HIS A 238 -4.56 1.10 0.03
C HIS A 238 -4.42 2.60 0.32
N ALA A 239 -3.22 3.17 0.13
CA ALA A 239 -2.99 4.62 0.20
C ALA A 239 -3.79 5.42 -0.85
N LEU A 240 -4.14 4.77 -1.98
CA LEU A 240 -5.04 5.28 -3.01
C LEU A 240 -6.53 5.07 -2.69
N GLY A 241 -6.87 4.71 -1.46
CA GLY A 241 -8.26 4.62 -0.98
C GLY A 241 -8.92 3.25 -1.15
N PHE A 242 -8.17 2.19 -1.47
CA PHE A 242 -8.72 0.84 -1.49
C PHE A 242 -8.84 0.29 -0.07
N ASN A 243 -9.84 0.73 0.68
CA ASN A 243 -10.04 0.29 2.06
C ASN A 243 -11.51 0.23 2.45
N ILE A 244 -11.77 -0.47 3.55
CA ILE A 244 -13.14 -0.71 4.03
C ILE A 244 -13.84 0.61 4.34
N GLU A 245 -13.17 1.57 4.97
CA GLU A 245 -13.80 2.85 5.34
C GLU A 245 -14.26 3.63 4.11
N THR A 246 -13.43 3.66 3.06
CA THR A 246 -13.75 4.32 1.78
C THR A 246 -14.89 3.61 1.05
N PHE A 247 -14.89 2.28 1.05
CA PHE A 247 -15.98 1.52 0.44
C PHE A 247 -17.29 1.70 1.22
N GLN A 248 -17.23 1.77 2.54
CA GLN A 248 -18.41 2.04 3.39
C GLN A 248 -18.96 3.44 3.14
N SER A 249 -18.12 4.48 3.18
CA SER A 249 -18.56 5.88 3.00
C SER A 249 -19.17 6.11 1.61
N ARG A 250 -18.69 5.39 0.59
CA ARG A 250 -19.22 5.42 -0.78
C ARG A 250 -20.39 4.47 -1.02
N GLY A 251 -20.87 3.74 -0.01
CA GLY A 251 -21.99 2.80 -0.14
C GLY A 251 -21.69 1.60 -1.05
N MET A 252 -20.42 1.21 -1.17
CA MET A 252 -19.94 0.12 -2.02
C MET A 252 -19.90 -1.24 -1.33
N ILE A 253 -20.17 -1.30 -0.02
CA ILE A 253 -20.24 -2.56 0.74
C ILE A 253 -21.70 -2.91 1.03
N ILE A 254 -22.03 -4.19 0.85
CA ILE A 254 -23.26 -4.80 1.35
C ILE A 254 -22.94 -6.02 2.21
N ASP A 255 -23.69 -6.17 3.30
CA ASP A 255 -23.58 -7.37 4.13
C ASP A 255 -24.41 -8.51 3.55
N VAL A 256 -23.74 -9.59 3.14
CA VAL A 256 -24.39 -10.79 2.66
C VAL A 256 -23.94 -12.03 3.43
N SER A 257 -24.88 -12.95 3.66
CA SER A 257 -24.56 -14.28 4.16
C SER A 257 -23.97 -15.12 3.02
N VAL A 258 -22.72 -15.57 3.17
CA VAL A 258 -22.05 -16.38 2.16
C VAL A 258 -21.82 -17.79 2.71
N ARG A 259 -22.32 -18.80 1.99
CA ARG A 259 -22.13 -20.23 2.32
C ARG A 259 -22.57 -20.59 3.75
N GLY A 260 -23.67 -20.00 4.23
CA GLY A 260 -24.28 -20.34 5.53
C GLY A 260 -23.51 -19.82 6.75
N LYS A 261 -22.47 -19.00 6.57
CA LYS A 261 -21.78 -18.34 7.68
C LYS A 261 -22.56 -17.12 8.13
N LYS A 262 -22.75 -16.98 9.45
CA LYS A 262 -23.36 -15.79 10.06
C LYS A 262 -22.52 -14.56 9.73
N LYS A 263 -23.19 -13.40 9.66
CA LYS A 263 -22.54 -12.10 9.51
C LYS A 263 -21.45 -11.93 10.55
N VAL A 264 -20.25 -11.54 10.12
CA VAL A 264 -19.24 -10.93 10.98
C VAL A 264 -19.38 -9.43 10.73
N LEU A 265 -19.69 -8.67 11.77
CA LEU A 265 -19.67 -7.21 11.69
C LEU A 265 -18.22 -6.78 11.40
N SER A 266 -18.01 -6.09 10.28
CA SER A 266 -16.73 -5.44 9.92
C SER A 266 -16.68 -4.01 10.44
#